data_AF-A0A3M1GI28-F1
#
_entry.id   AF-A0A3M1GI28-F1
#
_cell.length_a   1.000
_cell.length_b   1.000
_cell.length_c   1.000
_cell.angle_alpha   90.00
_cell.angle_beta   90.00
_cell.angle_gamma   90.00
#
_symmetry.space_group_name_H-M   'P 1'
#
loop_
_entity.id
_entity.type
_entity.pdbx_description
1 polymer ?
#
loop_
_entity_poly.entity_id
_entity_poly.type
_entity_poly.pdbx_seq_one_letter_code
_entity_poly.pdbx_strand_id
1 'polypeptide(L)'
;MDDADARLSVAGLDPPLADAFRAWRAYLANERRLSAHSVAGYSHDVARFLGFLAHYRGGAPTLAALSCLAVQDFRAFLAARRRDGLGSASLARALSALRAFFRFLAKQGLA
;
A
#
# COMPACT_ATOMS: atom_id res chain seq x y z
N MET A 1 -14.56 -3.48 16.20
CA MET A 1 -14.84 -3.34 14.75
C MET A 1 -14.64 -1.87 14.44
N ASP A 2 -13.38 -1.43 14.44
CA ASP A 2 -13.06 -0.01 14.31
C ASP A 2 -12.95 0.38 12.84
N ASP A 3 -13.88 1.23 12.42
CA ASP A 3 -13.98 1.93 11.13
C ASP A 3 -12.76 2.83 10.81
N ALA A 4 -11.79 2.93 11.72
CA ALA A 4 -10.57 3.70 11.54
C ALA A 4 -9.62 3.12 10.47
N ASP A 5 -9.67 1.81 10.22
CA ASP A 5 -8.79 1.11 9.25
C ASP A 5 -9.13 1.45 7.77
N ALA A 6 -10.27 2.10 7.52
CA ALA A 6 -10.87 2.21 6.19
C ALA A 6 -10.70 3.57 5.47
N ARG A 7 -10.08 4.58 6.08
CA ARG A 7 -10.17 5.97 5.54
C ARG A 7 -8.85 6.67 5.20
N LEU A 8 -7.81 5.95 4.82
CA LEU A 8 -6.81 6.61 3.97
C LEU A 8 -7.34 6.66 2.53
N SER A 9 -8.24 7.61 2.28
CA SER A 9 -8.46 8.09 0.92
C SER A 9 -7.14 8.65 0.41
N VAL A 10 -6.92 8.65 -0.90
CA VAL A 10 -5.73 9.29 -1.49
C VAL A 10 -5.60 10.76 -1.04
N ALA A 11 -6.68 11.39 -0.60
CA ALA A 11 -6.68 12.75 -0.06
C ALA A 11 -6.03 12.88 1.34
N GLY A 12 -5.84 11.79 2.09
CA GLY A 12 -5.14 11.78 3.39
C GLY A 12 -3.65 11.44 3.31
N LEU A 13 -3.13 11.22 2.10
CA LEU A 13 -1.71 10.97 1.86
C LEU A 13 -0.95 12.29 1.70
N ASP A 14 0.34 12.26 2.04
CA ASP A 14 1.29 13.27 1.58
C ASP A 14 1.19 13.46 0.05
N PRO A 15 1.10 14.69 -0.49
CA PRO A 15 0.77 14.91 -1.90
C PRO A 15 1.71 14.19 -2.89
N PRO A 16 3.05 14.22 -2.73
CA PRO A 16 3.96 13.42 -3.56
C PRO A 16 3.65 11.92 -3.55
N LEU A 17 3.33 11.35 -2.38
CA LEU A 17 2.96 9.95 -2.28
C LEU A 17 1.60 9.67 -2.94
N ALA A 18 0.64 10.60 -2.84
CA ALA A 18 -0.64 10.51 -3.53
C ALA A 18 -0.47 10.49 -5.05
N ASP A 19 0.42 11.32 -5.59
CA ASP A 19 0.77 11.34 -7.02
C ASP A 19 1.44 10.04 -7.45
N ALA A 20 2.43 9.56 -6.70
CA ALA A 20 3.10 8.29 -6.97
C ALA A 20 2.11 7.12 -6.97
N PHE A 21 1.14 7.11 -6.05
CA PHE A 21 0.10 6.10 -5.99
C PHE A 21 -0.85 6.17 -7.21
N ARG A 22 -1.26 7.37 -7.64
CA ARG A 22 -2.06 7.56 -8.87
C ARG A 22 -1.29 7.08 -10.11
N ALA A 23 -0.03 7.46 -10.24
CA ALA A 23 0.83 7.06 -11.34
C ALA A 23 1.03 5.53 -11.36
N TRP A 24 1.21 4.90 -10.21
CA TRP A 24 1.30 3.44 -10.12
C TRP A 24 0.02 2.74 -10.56
N ARG A 25 -1.15 3.27 -10.20
CA ARG A 25 -2.45 2.70 -10.64
C ARG A 25 -2.60 2.78 -12.16
N ALA A 26 -2.22 3.91 -12.76
CA ALA A 26 -2.16 4.05 -14.21
C ALA A 26 -1.17 3.05 -14.81
N TYR A 27 0.00 2.89 -14.18
CA TYR A 27 1.03 1.93 -14.57
C TYR A 27 0.52 0.48 -14.64
N LEU A 28 -0.26 0.07 -13.63
CA LEU A 28 -0.85 -1.26 -13.59
C LEU A 28 -1.88 -1.47 -14.72
N ALA A 29 -2.67 -0.45 -15.03
CA ALA A 29 -3.73 -0.52 -16.02
C ALA A 29 -3.19 -0.49 -17.46
N ASN A 30 -2.25 0.40 -17.77
CA ASN A 30 -1.87 0.67 -19.15
C ASN A 30 -0.66 -0.18 -19.58
N GLU A 31 0.41 -0.18 -18.79
CA GLU A 31 1.67 -0.82 -19.14
C GLU A 31 1.66 -2.29 -18.75
N ARG A 32 1.14 -2.61 -17.55
CA ARG A 32 1.00 -4.00 -17.11
C ARG A 32 -0.28 -4.66 -17.62
N ARG A 33 -1.22 -3.89 -18.19
CA ARG A 33 -2.50 -4.36 -18.75
C ARG A 33 -3.28 -5.28 -17.81
N LEU A 34 -3.23 -4.99 -16.50
CA LEU A 34 -4.03 -5.72 -15.53
C LEU A 34 -5.50 -5.35 -15.68
N SER A 35 -6.39 -6.30 -15.44
CA SER A 35 -7.84 -6.03 -15.42
C SER A 35 -8.18 -4.98 -14.35
N ALA A 36 -9.26 -4.24 -14.57
CA ALA A 36 -9.75 -3.25 -13.62
C ALA A 36 -9.94 -3.84 -12.20
N HIS A 37 -10.41 -5.09 -12.11
CA HIS A 37 -10.54 -5.81 -10.85
C HIS A 37 -9.19 -6.02 -10.16
N SER A 38 -8.18 -6.45 -10.90
CA SER A 38 -6.82 -6.64 -10.36
C SER A 38 -6.19 -5.32 -9.93
N VAL A 39 -6.36 -4.24 -10.70
CA VAL A 39 -5.90 -2.89 -10.32
C VAL A 39 -6.57 -2.45 -9.02
N ALA A 40 -7.90 -2.60 -8.91
CA ALA A 40 -8.64 -2.24 -7.70
C ALA A 40 -8.17 -3.04 -6.48
N GLY A 41 -8.01 -4.36 -6.62
CA GLY A 41 -7.52 -5.22 -5.56
C GLY A 41 -6.12 -4.83 -5.06
N TYR A 42 -5.18 -4.59 -5.97
CA TYR A 42 -3.83 -4.13 -5.61
C TYR A 42 -3.81 -2.74 -4.99
N SER A 43 -4.59 -1.81 -5.56
CA SER A 43 -4.74 -0.45 -5.02
C SER A 43 -5.22 -0.47 -3.57
N HIS A 44 -6.25 -1.28 -3.31
CA HIS A 44 -6.85 -1.41 -1.99
C HIS A 44 -5.89 -2.02 -0.95
N ASP A 45 -5.12 -3.04 -1.32
CA ASP A 45 -4.15 -3.63 -0.40
C ASP A 45 -3.02 -2.65 -0.04
N VAL A 46 -2.53 -1.88 -1.02
CA VAL A 46 -1.50 -0.85 -0.77
C VAL A 46 -2.07 0.30 0.05
N ALA A 47 -3.28 0.77 -0.25
CA ALA A 47 -3.92 1.83 0.54
C ALA A 47 -4.11 1.41 2.02
N ARG A 48 -4.50 0.16 2.28
CA ARG A 48 -4.57 -0.39 3.65
C ARG A 48 -3.22 -0.41 4.34
N PHE A 49 -2.14 -0.76 3.64
CA PHE A 49 -0.80 -0.72 4.22
C PHE A 49 -0.37 0.72 4.56
N LEU A 50 -0.62 1.68 3.68
CA LEU A 50 -0.32 3.09 3.94
C LEU A 50 -1.13 3.64 5.13
N GLY A 51 -2.41 3.27 5.22
CA GLY A 51 -3.26 3.59 6.38
C GLY A 51 -2.72 2.97 7.67
N PHE A 52 -2.36 1.68 7.63
CA PHE A 52 -1.72 1.01 8.76
C PHE A 52 -0.42 1.71 9.20
N LEU A 53 0.45 2.09 8.26
CA LEU A 53 1.68 2.81 8.58
C LEU A 53 1.43 4.15 9.26
N ALA A 54 0.38 4.87 8.85
CA ALA A 54 0.03 6.14 9.46
C ALA A 54 -0.22 6.00 10.97
N HIS A 55 -0.96 4.95 11.36
CA HIS A 55 -1.21 4.63 12.76
C HIS A 55 0.00 4.02 13.45
N TYR A 56 0.71 3.09 12.80
CA TYR A 56 1.81 2.33 13.39
C TYR A 56 3.05 3.18 13.66
N ARG A 57 3.33 4.19 12.82
CA ARG A 57 4.48 5.11 12.96
C ARG A 57 4.10 6.49 13.51
N GLY A 58 2.82 6.74 13.77
CA GLY A 58 2.34 7.97 14.40
C GLY A 58 2.38 9.22 13.52
N GLY A 59 2.24 9.07 12.20
CA GLY A 59 2.25 10.18 11.25
C GLY A 59 1.98 9.74 9.82
N ALA A 60 1.49 10.65 8.98
CA ALA A 60 1.17 10.34 7.59
C ALA A 60 2.40 9.79 6.84
N PRO A 61 2.27 8.68 6.09
CA PRO A 61 3.40 8.16 5.32
C PRO A 61 3.79 9.16 4.23
N THR A 62 5.09 9.34 4.07
CA THR A 62 5.71 10.14 2.99
C THR A 62 6.62 9.24 2.16
N LEU A 63 7.02 9.66 0.96
CA LEU A 63 7.97 8.90 0.15
C LEU A 63 9.28 8.62 0.91
N ALA A 64 9.82 9.62 1.60
CA ALA A 64 11.03 9.46 2.42
C ALA A 64 10.84 8.44 3.56
N ALA A 65 9.68 8.44 4.23
CA ALA A 65 9.38 7.46 5.27
C ALA A 65 9.29 6.04 4.70
N LEU A 66 8.80 5.87 3.46
CA LEU A 66 8.74 4.58 2.79
C LEU A 66 10.13 4.00 2.50
N SER A 67 11.13 4.84 2.16
CA SER A 67 12.52 4.42 2.00
C SER A 67 13.18 3.97 3.30
N CYS A 68 12.66 4.42 4.44
CA CYS A 68 13.17 4.05 5.77
C CYS A 68 12.42 2.88 6.42
N LEU A 69 11.59 2.15 5.66
CA LEU A 69 10.90 0.97 6.17
C LEU A 69 11.86 -0.20 6.38
N ALA A 70 11.66 -0.91 7.49
CA ALA A 70 12.36 -2.13 7.81
C ALA A 70 11.43 -3.34 7.67
N VAL A 71 12.01 -4.54 7.65
CA VAL A 71 11.26 -5.80 7.55
C VAL A 71 10.19 -5.93 8.65
N GLN A 72 10.44 -5.34 9.83
CA GLN A 72 9.51 -5.34 10.95
C GLN A 72 8.19 -4.60 10.64
N ASP A 73 8.21 -3.53 9.85
CA ASP A 73 6.99 -2.77 9.48
C ASP A 73 6.03 -3.66 8.67
N PHE A 74 6.59 -4.41 7.70
CA PHE A 74 5.82 -5.36 6.89
C PHE A 74 5.30 -6.52 7.73
N ARG A 75 6.11 -7.06 8.66
CA ARG A 75 5.67 -8.12 9.57
C ARG A 75 4.55 -7.66 10.48
N ALA A 76 4.64 -6.44 11.02
CA ALA A 76 3.61 -5.84 11.86
C ALA A 76 2.27 -5.71 11.11
N PHE A 77 2.31 -5.23 9.86
CA PHE A 77 1.14 -5.17 8.99
C PHE A 77 0.51 -6.55 8.75
N LEU A 78 1.30 -7.55 8.39
CA LEU A 78 0.78 -8.90 8.12
C LEU A 78 0.18 -9.54 9.38
N ALA A 79 0.79 -9.32 10.53
CA ALA A 79 0.26 -9.78 11.81
C ALA A 79 -1.08 -9.10 12.14
N ALA A 80 -1.20 -7.79 11.90
CA ALA A 80 -2.46 -7.06 12.07
C ALA A 80 -3.55 -7.61 11.14
N ARG A 81 -3.28 -7.73 9.85
CA ARG A 81 -4.25 -8.27 8.88
C ARG A 81 -4.68 -9.71 9.18
N ARG A 82 -3.79 -10.55 9.72
CA ARG A 82 -4.15 -11.90 10.15
C ARG A 82 -5.04 -11.89 11.40
N ARG A 83 -4.80 -10.98 12.36
CA ARG A 83 -5.72 -10.78 13.51
C ARG A 83 -7.10 -10.30 13.06
N ASP A 84 -7.18 -9.53 11.98
CA ASP A 84 -8.43 -9.09 11.36
C ASP A 84 -9.13 -10.20 10.55
N GLY A 85 -8.62 -11.44 10.59
CA GLY A 85 -9.25 -12.60 9.96
C GLY A 85 -8.96 -12.77 8.46
N LEU A 86 -8.00 -12.04 7.87
CA LEU A 86 -7.66 -12.26 6.47
C LEU A 86 -7.07 -13.66 6.24
N GLY A 87 -7.66 -14.38 5.29
CA GLY A 87 -7.16 -15.67 4.83
C GLY A 87 -5.81 -15.58 4.12
N SER A 88 -5.13 -16.72 4.01
CA SER A 88 -3.77 -16.81 3.44
C SER A 88 -3.67 -16.31 2.00
N ALA A 89 -4.69 -16.55 1.16
CA ALA A 89 -4.73 -16.07 -0.21
C ALA A 89 -4.77 -14.53 -0.28
N SER A 90 -5.57 -13.88 0.58
CA SER A 90 -5.67 -12.43 0.65
C SER A 90 -4.37 -11.80 1.14
N LEU A 91 -3.67 -12.43 2.09
CA LEU A 91 -2.35 -11.96 2.54
C LEU A 91 -1.28 -12.10 1.46
N ALA A 92 -1.29 -13.21 0.71
CA ALA A 92 -0.38 -13.39 -0.42
C ALA A 92 -0.59 -12.35 -1.53
N ARG A 93 -1.86 -12.01 -1.82
CA ARG A 93 -2.22 -10.94 -2.76
C ARG A 93 -1.75 -9.57 -2.25
N ALA A 94 -1.96 -9.27 -0.97
CA ALA A 94 -1.48 -8.03 -0.36
C ALA A 94 0.05 -7.89 -0.46
N LEU A 95 0.80 -8.96 -0.15
CA LEU A 95 2.26 -8.97 -0.33
C LEU A 95 2.68 -8.74 -1.78
N SER A 96 1.95 -9.32 -2.73
CA SER A 96 2.23 -9.15 -4.16
C SER A 96 1.98 -7.71 -4.61
N ALA A 97 0.89 -7.09 -4.13
CA ALA A 97 0.58 -5.69 -4.38
C ALA A 97 1.67 -4.75 -3.81
N LEU A 98 2.10 -4.99 -2.56
CA LEU A 98 3.17 -4.20 -1.94
C LEU A 98 4.47 -4.31 -2.72
N ARG A 99 4.91 -5.53 -3.08
CA ARG A 99 6.12 -5.70 -3.90
C ARG A 99 6.02 -4.97 -5.23
N ALA A 100 4.86 -5.02 -5.88
CA ALA A 100 4.66 -4.32 -7.15
C ALA A 100 4.73 -2.79 -6.99
N PHE A 101 4.17 -2.24 -5.91
CA PHE A 101 4.23 -0.81 -5.61
C PHE A 101 5.64 -0.34 -5.29
N PHE A 102 6.35 -1.01 -4.36
CA PHE A 102 7.73 -0.64 -4.01
C PHE A 102 8.69 -0.79 -5.20
N ARG A 103 8.51 -1.80 -6.06
CA ARG A 103 9.28 -1.89 -7.32
C ARG A 103 9.01 -0.74 -8.26
N PHE A 104 7.76 -0.27 -8.33
CA PHE A 104 7.43 0.91 -9.12
C PHE A 104 8.11 2.15 -8.54
N LEU A 105 8.02 2.40 -7.23
CA LEU A 105 8.67 3.54 -6.59
C LEU A 105 10.19 3.54 -6.84
N ALA A 106 10.84 2.39 -6.66
CA ALA A 106 12.27 2.24 -6.92
C ALA A 106 12.63 2.52 -8.38
N LYS A 107 11.80 2.04 -9.34
CA LYS A 107 12.00 2.32 -10.78
C LYS A 107 11.86 3.81 -11.11
N GLN A 108 11.03 4.54 -10.36
CA GLN A 108 10.85 5.98 -10.52
C GLN A 108 11.86 6.81 -9.70
N GLY A 109 12.76 6.18 -8.94
CA GLY A 109 13.70 6.87 -8.05
C GLY A 109 13.03 7.57 -6.87
N LEU A 110 11.84 7.12 -6.47
CA LEU A 110 11.02 7.76 -5.43
C LEU A 110 11.15 7.12 -4.05
N ALA A 111 11.50 5.82 -3.99
CA ALA A 111 11.74 5.13 -2.72
C ALA A 111 12.67 3.93 -2.84
#